data_AF-A0A355WK49-F1
#
_entry.id   AF-A0A355WK49-F1
#
_cell.length_a   1.000
_cell.length_b   1.000
_cell.length_c   1.000
_cell.angle_alpha   90.00
_cell.angle_beta   90.00
_cell.angle_gamma   90.00
#
_symmetry.space_group_name_H-M   'P 1'
#
loop_
_entity.id
_entity.type
_entity.pdbx_description
1 polymer ?
#
loop_
_entity_poly.entity_id
_entity_poly.type
_entity_poly.pdbx_seq_one_letter_code
_entity_poly.pdbx_strand_id
1 'polypeptide(L)'
;TMGAHPFSTGSDQCLVHNGSLSNHNSLRRKLVREGMRFETENDTEVAAAYLSWKMKNGSDLGQALNSSLDDLDGFFTFVVGTKDGFGVVRDPIACKPAVMAETDQYVAFGSEYRALVGLPGIDNARVWEPEPATVYFWNH
;
A
#
# COMPACT_ATOMS: atom_id res chain seq x y z
N THR A 1 -16.54 -7.03 12.78
CA THR A 1 -15.26 -6.27 12.74
C THR A 1 -14.80 -6.06 11.29
N MET A 2 -15.71 -5.65 10.38
CA MET A 2 -15.49 -5.59 8.92
C MET A 2 -14.60 -4.42 8.43
N GLY A 3 -13.65 -3.97 9.25
CA GLY A 3 -12.80 -2.82 8.95
C GLY A 3 -11.34 -2.99 9.37
N ALA A 4 -10.95 -4.20 9.79
CA ALA A 4 -9.58 -4.49 10.15
C ALA A 4 -8.78 -4.84 8.88
N HIS A 5 -7.60 -4.26 8.76
CA HIS A 5 -6.61 -4.63 7.76
C HIS A 5 -6.03 -6.02 8.08
N PRO A 6 -5.47 -6.72 7.09
CA PRO A 6 -5.33 -6.32 5.69
C PRO A 6 -6.60 -6.51 4.84
N PHE A 7 -6.77 -5.66 3.83
CA PHE A 7 -7.79 -5.87 2.81
C PHE A 7 -7.17 -6.63 1.62
N SER A 8 -7.87 -7.65 1.15
CA SER A 8 -7.49 -8.44 -0.03
C SER A 8 -8.61 -8.31 -1.07
N THR A 9 -8.30 -7.71 -2.22
CA THR A 9 -9.25 -7.52 -3.34
C THR A 9 -8.90 -8.39 -4.55
N GLY A 10 -8.08 -9.42 -4.33
CA GLY A 10 -7.65 -10.42 -5.31
C GLY A 10 -7.08 -11.65 -4.60
N SER A 11 -6.85 -12.73 -5.34
CA SER A 11 -6.31 -13.99 -4.79
C SER A 11 -4.90 -13.85 -4.20
N ASP A 12 -4.13 -12.87 -4.68
CA ASP A 12 -2.68 -12.82 -4.45
C ASP A 12 -2.19 -11.42 -4.01
N GLN A 13 -3.05 -10.58 -3.43
CA GLN A 13 -2.69 -9.24 -2.98
C GLN A 13 -3.24 -8.90 -1.60
N CYS A 14 -2.36 -8.36 -0.77
CA CYS A 14 -2.65 -7.90 0.58
C CYS A 14 -2.27 -6.43 0.68
N LEU A 15 -3.26 -5.54 0.89
CA LEU A 15 -3.02 -4.10 1.09
C LEU A 15 -3.18 -3.76 2.57
N VAL A 16 -2.12 -3.15 3.12
CA VAL A 16 -2.18 -2.37 4.35
C VAL A 16 -2.11 -0.89 3.98
N HIS A 17 -3.02 -0.11 4.54
CA HIS A 17 -3.13 1.32 4.31
C HIS A 17 -3.12 2.03 5.66
N ASN A 18 -2.23 3.00 5.81
CA ASN A 18 -2.26 3.95 6.91
C ASN A 18 -2.53 5.32 6.33
N GLY A 19 -3.68 5.89 6.63
CA GLY A 19 -4.10 7.10 5.94
C GLY A 19 -5.61 7.32 5.97
N SER A 20 -6.03 8.29 5.16
CA SER A 20 -7.42 8.43 4.74
C SER A 20 -7.47 9.02 3.34
N LEU A 21 -8.29 8.42 2.48
CA LEU A 21 -8.52 8.87 1.11
C LEU A 21 -9.75 9.78 1.08
N SER A 22 -9.60 11.04 0.69
CA SER A 22 -10.69 12.01 0.64
C SER A 22 -11.63 11.79 -0.55
N ASN A 23 -11.13 11.23 -1.66
CA ASN A 23 -11.92 10.99 -2.88
C ASN A 23 -12.50 9.56 -3.01
N HIS A 24 -12.39 8.72 -1.97
CA HIS A 24 -12.79 7.29 -2.01
C HIS A 24 -14.24 7.07 -2.46
N ASN A 25 -15.19 7.93 -2.07
CA ASN A 25 -16.59 7.79 -2.48
C ASN A 25 -16.80 8.00 -3.99
N SER A 26 -16.08 8.93 -4.58
CA SER A 26 -16.12 9.15 -6.03
C SER A 26 -15.45 8.00 -6.77
N LEU A 27 -14.31 7.53 -6.27
CA LEU A 27 -13.59 6.41 -6.86
C LEU A 27 -14.39 5.10 -6.77
N ARG A 28 -15.04 4.82 -5.64
CA ARG A 28 -15.97 3.70 -5.46
C ARG A 28 -17.05 3.69 -6.54
N ARG A 29 -17.73 4.83 -6.77
CA ARG A 29 -18.77 4.93 -7.81
C ARG A 29 -18.23 4.64 -9.21
N LYS A 30 -17.01 5.09 -9.53
CA LYS A 30 -16.33 4.77 -10.79
C LYS A 30 -16.07 3.27 -10.88
N LEU A 31 -15.43 2.68 -9.87
CA LEU A 31 -15.07 1.26 -9.85
C LEU A 31 -16.29 0.32 -9.90
N VAL A 32 -17.41 0.69 -9.28
CA VAL A 32 -18.67 -0.07 -9.39
C VAL A 32 -19.17 -0.12 -10.83
N ARG A 33 -19.05 0.98 -11.60
CA ARG A 33 -19.41 1.01 -13.03
C ARG A 33 -18.48 0.13 -13.87
N GLU A 34 -17.23 -0.01 -13.45
CA GLU A 34 -16.23 -0.92 -14.04
C GLU A 34 -16.41 -2.38 -13.58
N GLY A 35 -17.46 -2.68 -12.80
CA GLY A 35 -17.82 -4.04 -12.38
C GLY A 35 -17.17 -4.51 -11.08
N MET A 36 -16.49 -3.63 -10.33
CA MET A 36 -15.96 -3.95 -9.00
C MET A 36 -17.09 -4.01 -7.97
N ARG A 37 -16.97 -4.92 -7.00
CA ARG A 37 -17.91 -5.07 -5.88
C ARG A 37 -17.21 -4.66 -4.59
N PHE A 38 -18.00 -4.19 -3.63
CA PHE A 38 -17.52 -3.76 -2.33
C PHE A 38 -18.42 -4.34 -1.24
N GLU A 39 -17.82 -4.74 -0.14
CA GLU A 39 -18.48 -5.32 1.03
C GLU A 39 -18.53 -4.32 2.20
N THR A 40 -17.69 -3.29 2.18
CA THR A 40 -17.53 -2.33 3.26
C THR A 40 -17.57 -0.89 2.73
N GLU A 41 -17.74 0.08 3.64
CA GLU A 41 -17.59 1.50 3.32
C GLU A 41 -16.14 2.00 3.52
N ASN A 42 -15.21 1.13 3.89
CA ASN A 42 -13.83 1.49 4.19
C ASN A 42 -13.10 2.00 2.93
N ASP A 43 -12.36 3.10 3.07
CA ASP A 43 -11.58 3.70 1.99
C ASP A 43 -10.40 2.80 1.55
N THR A 44 -9.90 1.96 2.45
CA THR A 44 -8.90 0.94 2.13
C THR A 44 -9.41 -0.09 1.14
N GLU A 45 -10.66 -0.51 1.27
CA GLU A 45 -11.25 -1.44 0.29
C GLU A 45 -11.30 -0.78 -1.10
N VAL A 46 -11.55 0.53 -1.14
CA VAL A 46 -11.51 1.33 -2.36
C VAL A 46 -10.09 1.41 -2.93
N ALA A 47 -9.08 1.63 -2.09
CA ALA A 47 -7.67 1.61 -2.50
C ALA A 47 -7.27 0.25 -3.08
N ALA A 48 -7.61 -0.84 -2.39
CA ALA A 48 -7.30 -2.19 -2.83
C ALA A 48 -8.01 -2.52 -4.15
N ALA A 49 -9.30 -2.18 -4.27
CA ALA A 49 -10.05 -2.37 -5.52
C ALA A 49 -9.50 -1.53 -6.67
N TYR A 50 -9.01 -0.31 -6.40
CA TYR A 50 -8.36 0.53 -7.40
C TYR A 50 -7.09 -0.14 -7.96
N LEU A 51 -6.22 -0.67 -7.07
CA LEU A 51 -5.01 -1.38 -7.49
C LEU A 51 -5.35 -2.64 -8.31
N SER A 52 -6.31 -3.44 -7.83
CA SER A 52 -6.83 -4.60 -8.58
C SER A 52 -7.37 -4.20 -9.95
N TRP A 53 -8.12 -3.10 -10.04
CA TRP A 53 -8.68 -2.60 -11.29
C TRP A 53 -7.59 -2.14 -12.26
N LYS A 54 -6.57 -1.38 -11.80
CA LYS A 54 -5.43 -1.00 -12.65
C LYS A 54 -4.70 -2.22 -13.21
N MET A 55 -4.44 -3.21 -12.36
CA MET A 55 -3.74 -4.43 -12.77
C MET A 55 -4.56 -5.28 -13.74
N LYS A 56 -5.87 -5.39 -13.53
CA LYS A 56 -6.79 -6.03 -14.49
C LYS A 56 -6.78 -5.35 -15.87
N ASN A 57 -6.47 -4.05 -15.92
CA ASN A 57 -6.35 -3.26 -17.14
C ASN A 57 -4.90 -3.20 -17.69
N GLY A 58 -4.02 -4.08 -17.25
CA GLY A 58 -2.69 -4.29 -17.84
C GLY A 58 -1.55 -3.52 -17.17
N SER A 59 -1.79 -2.82 -16.06
CA SER A 59 -0.70 -2.27 -15.24
C SER A 59 0.00 -3.39 -14.45
N ASP A 60 1.32 -3.31 -14.30
CA ASP A 60 1.99 -4.01 -13.20
C ASP A 60 1.69 -3.30 -11.86
N LEU A 61 2.10 -3.91 -10.74
CA LEU A 61 1.85 -3.32 -9.41
C LEU A 61 2.57 -1.98 -9.22
N GLY A 62 3.81 -1.85 -9.70
CA GLY A 62 4.57 -0.60 -9.60
C GLY A 62 3.89 0.54 -10.35
N GLN A 63 3.37 0.27 -11.55
CA GLN A 63 2.57 1.19 -12.35
C GLN A 63 1.23 1.53 -11.68
N ALA A 64 0.57 0.56 -11.05
CA ALA A 64 -0.66 0.79 -10.30
C ALA A 64 -0.43 1.68 -9.06
N LEU A 65 0.67 1.45 -8.33
CA LEU A 65 1.07 2.27 -7.19
C LEU A 65 1.48 3.68 -7.63
N ASN A 66 2.23 3.81 -8.72
CA ASN A 66 2.57 5.13 -9.28
C ASN A 66 1.31 5.88 -9.70
N SER A 67 0.39 5.22 -10.40
CA SER A 67 -0.89 5.84 -10.79
C SER A 67 -1.71 6.31 -9.58
N SER A 68 -1.57 5.64 -8.43
CA SER A 68 -2.28 6.02 -7.21
C SER A 68 -1.87 7.39 -6.67
N LEU A 69 -0.64 7.85 -6.97
CA LEU A 69 -0.16 9.17 -6.56
C LEU A 69 -0.92 10.30 -7.25
N ASP A 70 -1.44 10.05 -8.46
CA ASP A 70 -2.20 11.03 -9.23
C ASP A 70 -3.71 10.85 -9.08
N ASP A 71 -4.19 9.61 -8.99
CA ASP A 71 -5.63 9.31 -8.99
C ASP A 71 -6.27 9.35 -7.59
N LEU A 72 -5.48 9.21 -6.51
CA LEU A 72 -5.99 9.20 -5.13
C LEU A 72 -5.72 10.51 -4.42
N ASP A 73 -6.77 11.09 -3.85
CA ASP A 73 -6.67 12.28 -3.02
C ASP A 73 -6.70 11.88 -1.54
N GLY A 74 -5.80 12.46 -0.75
CA GLY A 74 -5.73 12.23 0.69
C GLY A 74 -4.30 12.09 1.18
N PHE A 75 -4.16 11.50 2.36
CA PHE A 75 -2.86 11.17 2.95
C PHE A 75 -2.82 9.67 3.14
N PHE A 76 -1.84 8.99 2.56
CA PHE A 76 -1.77 7.55 2.60
C PHE A 76 -0.34 7.03 2.55
N THR A 77 -0.14 5.93 3.25
CA THR A 77 0.99 5.03 3.04
C THR A 77 0.42 3.67 2.72
N PHE A 78 0.77 3.13 1.55
CA PHE A 78 0.41 1.79 1.16
C PHE A 78 1.59 0.86 1.31
N VAL A 79 1.29 -0.31 1.85
CA VAL A 79 2.18 -1.46 1.86
C VAL A 79 1.43 -2.60 1.20
N VAL A 80 1.97 -3.09 0.09
CA VAL A 80 1.34 -4.13 -0.73
C VAL A 80 2.24 -5.36 -0.74
N GLY A 81 1.70 -6.48 -0.25
CA GLY A 81 2.28 -7.79 -0.47
C GLY A 81 1.66 -8.44 -1.70
N THR A 82 2.49 -9.02 -2.54
CA THR A 82 2.08 -9.92 -3.63
C THR A 82 2.72 -11.28 -3.42
N LYS A 83 2.34 -12.26 -4.25
CA LYS A 83 3.00 -13.57 -4.27
C LYS A 83 4.52 -13.48 -4.48
N ASP A 84 4.97 -12.55 -5.30
CA ASP A 84 6.35 -12.52 -5.80
C ASP A 84 7.15 -11.31 -5.28
N GLY A 85 6.55 -10.47 -4.42
CA GLY A 85 7.21 -9.24 -3.98
C GLY A 85 6.44 -8.37 -3.01
N PHE A 86 7.08 -7.27 -2.63
CA PHE A 86 6.67 -6.32 -1.61
C PHE A 86 6.79 -4.89 -2.16
N GLY A 87 5.74 -4.08 -2.01
CA GLY A 87 5.70 -2.70 -2.51
C GLY A 87 5.31 -1.70 -1.43
N VAL A 88 5.95 -0.53 -1.45
CA VAL A 88 5.64 0.59 -0.54
C VAL A 88 5.54 1.88 -1.34
N VAL A 89 4.50 2.68 -1.04
CA VAL A 89 4.36 4.04 -1.58
C VAL A 89 3.77 4.95 -0.52
N ARG A 90 4.23 6.21 -0.50
CA ARG A 90 3.69 7.28 0.33
C ARG A 90 3.13 8.38 -0.55
N ASP A 91 2.05 9.00 -0.08
CA ASP A 91 1.51 10.21 -0.69
C ASP A 91 2.57 11.34 -0.74
N PRO A 92 2.40 12.35 -1.62
CA PRO A 92 3.38 13.43 -1.77
C PRO A 92 3.59 14.30 -0.52
N ILE A 93 2.64 14.31 0.42
CA ILE A 93 2.74 15.09 1.65
C ILE A 93 3.42 14.27 2.75
N ALA A 94 3.31 12.94 2.69
CA ALA A 94 3.98 11.99 3.56
C ALA A 94 3.73 12.24 5.06
N CYS A 95 2.52 12.70 5.41
CA CYS A 95 2.17 13.03 6.80
C CYS A 95 2.19 11.82 7.75
N LYS A 96 2.08 10.60 7.22
CA LYS A 96 2.08 9.38 8.03
C LYS A 96 3.51 8.88 8.20
N PRO A 97 3.93 8.54 9.44
CA PRO A 97 5.27 8.07 9.69
C PRO A 97 5.48 6.70 9.06
N ALA A 98 6.68 6.47 8.53
CA ALA A 98 7.08 5.25 7.84
C ALA A 98 8.58 5.02 8.04
N VAL A 99 8.94 3.81 8.38
CA VAL A 99 10.33 3.37 8.57
C VAL A 99 10.51 2.07 7.83
N MET A 100 11.54 2.02 7.00
CA MET A 100 12.03 0.83 6.33
C MET A 100 13.26 0.30 7.07
N ALA A 101 13.38 -1.01 7.16
CA ALA A 101 14.62 -1.68 7.54
C ALA A 101 14.96 -2.75 6.51
N GLU A 102 16.19 -2.74 6.01
CA GLU A 102 16.64 -3.65 4.98
C GLU A 102 17.94 -4.35 5.41
N THR A 103 17.97 -5.67 5.22
CA THR A 103 19.13 -6.54 5.40
C THR A 103 19.28 -7.40 4.16
N ASP A 104 20.37 -8.15 4.05
CA ASP A 104 20.56 -9.14 2.99
C ASP A 104 19.52 -10.27 3.00
N GLN A 105 18.70 -10.39 4.06
CA GLN A 105 17.75 -11.48 4.27
C GLN A 105 16.29 -11.04 4.21
N TYR A 106 16.00 -9.76 4.45
CA TYR A 106 14.63 -9.25 4.47
C TYR A 106 14.57 -7.75 4.27
N VAL A 107 13.37 -7.32 3.88
CA VAL A 107 12.90 -5.95 3.92
C VAL A 107 11.71 -5.90 4.87
N ALA A 108 11.68 -4.90 5.73
CA ALA A 108 10.62 -4.68 6.69
C ALA A 108 10.13 -3.23 6.66
N PHE A 109 8.83 -3.06 6.93
CA PHE A 109 8.18 -1.77 7.08
C PHE A 109 7.56 -1.68 8.49
N GLY A 110 7.64 -0.51 9.09
CA GLY A 110 6.88 -0.17 10.29
C GLY A 110 6.51 1.31 10.30
N SER A 111 5.41 1.67 10.96
CA SER A 111 5.07 3.08 11.17
C SER A 111 6.07 3.79 12.09
N GLU A 112 6.80 3.02 12.92
CA GLU A 112 7.82 3.50 13.85
C GLU A 112 8.93 2.44 13.98
N TYR A 113 10.17 2.87 14.24
CA TYR A 113 11.29 1.96 14.47
C TYR A 113 11.04 0.96 15.61
N ARG A 114 10.27 1.36 16.63
CA ARG A 114 9.92 0.49 17.77
C ARG A 114 9.20 -0.80 17.34
N ALA A 115 8.48 -0.79 16.22
CA ALA A 115 7.84 -2.00 15.69
C ALA A 115 8.85 -3.02 15.13
N LEU A 116 10.07 -2.59 14.82
CA LEU A 116 11.09 -3.37 14.13
C LEU A 116 12.19 -3.91 15.06
N VAL A 117 12.28 -3.41 16.31
CA VAL A 117 13.38 -3.74 17.24
C VAL A 117 13.49 -5.23 17.61
N GLY A 118 12.44 -6.02 17.39
CA GLY A 118 12.46 -7.47 17.62
C GLY A 118 12.93 -8.29 16.43
N LEU A 119 13.20 -7.66 15.28
CA LEU A 119 13.59 -8.39 14.07
C LEU A 119 15.04 -8.90 14.17
N PRO A 120 15.31 -10.13 13.67
CA PRO A 120 16.67 -10.67 13.66
C PRO A 120 17.64 -9.74 12.92
N GLY A 121 18.79 -9.43 13.53
CA GLY A 121 19.83 -8.62 12.89
C GLY A 121 19.46 -7.15 12.64
N ILE A 122 18.41 -6.62 13.27
CA ILE A 122 17.97 -5.22 13.10
C ILE A 122 19.07 -4.19 13.37
N ASP A 123 19.99 -4.49 14.28
CA ASP A 123 21.13 -3.60 14.63
C ASP A 123 22.09 -3.37 13.45
N ASN A 124 22.10 -4.27 12.47
CA ASN A 124 22.92 -4.16 11.25
C ASN A 124 22.09 -3.75 10.02
N ALA A 125 20.78 -3.56 10.18
CA ALA A 125 19.92 -3.20 9.06
C ALA A 125 20.18 -1.77 8.60
N ARG A 126 20.05 -1.53 7.29
CA ARG A 126 19.91 -0.18 6.76
C ARG A 126 18.52 0.31 7.12
N VAL A 127 18.44 1.24 8.08
CA VAL A 127 17.19 1.87 8.51
C VAL A 127 17.04 3.25 7.87
N TRP A 128 15.89 3.50 7.25
CA TRP A 128 15.64 4.74 6.52
C TRP A 128 14.13 5.04 6.41
N GLU A 129 13.79 6.28 6.12
CA GLU A 129 12.42 6.70 5.84
C GLU A 129 12.20 6.77 4.32
N PRO A 130 11.14 6.15 3.77
CA PRO A 130 10.91 6.16 2.34
C PRO A 130 10.44 7.54 1.86
N GLU A 131 11.01 8.02 0.76
CA GLU A 131 10.72 9.36 0.25
C GLU A 131 9.23 9.52 -0.17
N PRO A 132 8.67 10.72 -0.02
CA PRO A 132 7.33 11.04 -0.52
C PRO A 132 7.21 10.79 -2.03
N ALA A 133 6.01 10.45 -2.50
CA ALA A 133 5.69 10.26 -3.92
C ALA A 133 6.64 9.31 -4.68
N THR A 134 7.27 8.37 -3.98
CA THR A 134 8.21 7.41 -4.56
C THR A 134 7.71 6.00 -4.30
N VAL A 135 7.64 5.19 -5.36
CA VAL A 135 7.28 3.78 -5.28
C VAL A 135 8.55 2.96 -5.10
N TYR A 136 8.59 2.16 -4.05
CA TYR A 136 9.63 1.19 -3.78
C TYR A 136 9.08 -0.22 -3.98
N PHE A 137 9.86 -1.09 -4.62
CA PHE A 137 9.44 -2.45 -4.92
C PHE A 137 10.60 -3.43 -4.79
N TRP A 138 10.33 -4.55 -4.14
CA TRP A 138 11.27 -5.65 -3.95
C TRP A 138 10.65 -6.93 -4.46
N ASN A 139 11.42 -7.68 -5.24
CA ASN A 139 11.06 -8.99 -5.77
C ASN A 139 11.89 -10.08 -5.12
N HIS A 140 11.34 -11.30 -5.07
CA HIS A 140 12.08 -12.51 -4.72
C HIS A 140 12.95 -13.00 -5.88
#